data_AF-A0A3B9IPV9-F1
#
_entry.id   AF-A0A3B9IPV9-F1
#
_cell.length_a   1.000
_cell.length_b   1.000
_cell.length_c   1.000
_cell.angle_alpha   90.00
_cell.angle_beta   90.00
_cell.angle_gamma   90.00
#
_symmetry.space_group_name_H-M   'P 1'
#
loop_
_entity.id
_entity.type
_entity.pdbx_description
1 polymer ?
#
loop_
_entity_poly.entity_id
_entity_poly.type
_entity_poly.pdbx_seq_one_letter_code
_entity_poly.pdbx_strand_id
1 'polypeptide(L)'
;MISLGKRAGARQLAGLAMAAAITIAAPVAAKAEQFVNVLTGGTSGVYYPLGVALSKIYADNIPDARTSVQSTKASVENLNLLQAGRGEIGFALGDSVGLAWAGDTEAGFKGKLDKLRAIAAIYPNYVQIVASQESGIKTLADLKGKR
;
A
#
# COMPACT_ATOMS: atom_id res chain seq x y z
N MET A 1 73.04 39.22 -50.71
CA MET A 1 72.46 38.31 -51.72
C MET A 1 71.79 37.19 -50.94
N ILE A 2 70.48 36.96 -50.85
CA ILE A 2 69.24 37.26 -51.59
C ILE A 2 68.16 37.33 -50.47
N SER A 3 67.49 38.44 -50.17
CA SER A 3 66.35 39.07 -50.86
C SER A 3 65.00 38.32 -50.75
N LEU A 4 64.08 38.98 -50.01
CA LEU A 4 62.60 38.95 -50.07
C LEU A 4 61.86 37.62 -49.74
N GLY A 5 60.73 37.63 -49.03
CA GLY A 5 59.81 38.72 -48.84
C GLY A 5 58.67 38.44 -47.84
N LYS A 6 58.05 39.56 -47.48
CA LYS A 6 56.87 39.77 -46.65
C LYS A 6 55.71 38.83 -46.99
N ARG A 7 54.95 38.44 -45.97
CA ARG A 7 53.48 38.59 -45.97
C ARG A 7 52.93 38.67 -44.56
N ALA A 8 52.49 39.89 -44.23
CA ALA A 8 51.57 40.17 -43.16
C ALA A 8 50.25 39.40 -43.39
N GLY A 9 49.69 38.90 -42.30
CA GLY A 9 48.40 38.22 -42.29
C GLY A 9 47.84 38.24 -40.87
N ALA A 10 47.37 39.42 -40.46
CA ALA A 10 46.58 39.60 -39.26
C ALA A 10 45.36 38.66 -39.31
N ARG A 11 45.24 37.77 -38.33
CA ARG A 11 43.95 37.19 -37.92
C ARG A 11 43.88 37.18 -36.40
N GLN A 12 43.50 38.35 -35.90
CA GLN A 12 42.49 38.54 -34.86
C GLN A 12 42.48 37.54 -33.69
N LEU A 13 42.98 38.03 -32.56
CA LEU A 13 42.35 37.94 -31.23
C LEU A 13 41.03 37.14 -31.21
N ALA A 14 41.10 35.86 -30.87
CA ALA A 14 39.95 35.11 -30.37
C ALA A 14 40.08 35.00 -28.84
N GLY A 15 39.94 36.15 -28.18
CA GLY A 15 39.71 36.22 -26.75
C GLY A 15 38.26 35.86 -26.42
N LEU A 16 38.10 35.14 -25.31
CA LEU A 16 36.91 35.02 -24.46
C LEU A 16 35.53 34.99 -25.15
N ALA A 17 34.89 33.82 -25.13
CA ALA A 17 33.55 33.66 -24.55
C ALA A 17 33.17 32.18 -24.52
N MET A 18 33.75 31.40 -23.60
CA MET A 18 33.12 30.15 -23.18
C MET A 18 32.00 30.54 -22.21
N ALA A 19 30.85 30.96 -22.74
CA ALA A 19 29.66 31.15 -21.93
C ALA A 19 29.20 29.77 -21.44
N ALA A 20 29.64 29.41 -20.24
CA ALA A 20 29.09 28.29 -19.51
C ALA A 20 27.61 28.60 -19.22
N ALA A 21 26.71 28.13 -20.08
CA ALA A 21 25.30 28.08 -19.79
C ALA A 21 25.09 27.03 -18.68
N ILE A 22 25.28 27.45 -17.43
CA ILE A 22 24.77 26.73 -16.27
C ILE A 22 23.26 26.92 -16.33
N THR A 23 22.57 26.04 -17.03
CA THR A 23 21.14 25.87 -16.87
C THR A 23 20.92 25.39 -15.43
N ILE A 24 20.42 26.29 -14.59
CA ILE A 24 19.87 25.91 -13.28
C ILE A 24 18.66 25.04 -13.59
N ALA A 25 18.88 23.72 -13.67
CA ALA A 25 17.80 22.76 -13.66
C ALA A 25 17.11 22.91 -12.30
N ALA A 26 16.00 23.65 -12.27
CA ALA A 26 15.12 23.65 -11.11
C ALA A 26 14.78 22.18 -10.83
N PRO A 27 14.89 21.70 -9.57
CA PRO A 27 14.49 20.35 -9.25
C PRO A 27 13.01 20.24 -9.61
N VAL A 28 12.69 19.43 -10.61
CA VAL A 28 11.32 18.98 -10.84
C VAL A 28 10.95 18.25 -9.57
N ALA A 29 10.09 18.85 -8.75
CA ALA A 29 9.55 18.20 -7.58
C ALA A 29 8.85 16.91 -8.06
N ALA A 30 9.49 15.77 -7.86
CA ALA A 30 8.87 14.49 -8.13
C ALA A 30 7.63 14.41 -7.23
N LYS A 31 6.44 14.43 -7.83
CA LYS A 31 5.20 14.14 -7.12
C LYS A 31 5.33 12.72 -6.56
N ALA A 32 5.33 12.59 -5.24
CA ALA A 32 5.34 11.29 -4.59
C ALA A 32 4.05 10.55 -4.95
N GLU A 33 4.18 9.43 -5.66
CA GLU A 33 3.05 8.55 -6.00
C GLU A 33 2.35 8.11 -4.72
N GLN A 34 1.02 8.21 -4.70
CA GLN A 34 0.20 7.77 -3.57
C GLN A 34 -0.15 6.31 -3.76
N PHE A 35 0.55 5.41 -3.07
CA PHE A 35 0.18 3.99 -3.08
C PHE A 35 -0.99 3.74 -2.14
N VAL A 36 -1.98 2.96 -2.57
CA VAL A 36 -3.10 2.54 -1.73
C VAL A 36 -3.27 1.02 -1.88
N ASN A 37 -2.60 0.28 -1.01
CA ASN A 37 -2.76 -1.17 -0.89
C ASN A 37 -3.92 -1.49 0.06
N VAL A 38 -4.94 -2.15 -0.48
CA VAL A 38 -6.12 -2.61 0.25
C VAL A 38 -5.88 -4.02 0.76
N LEU A 39 -5.73 -4.17 2.08
CA LEU A 39 -5.52 -5.44 2.76
C LEU A 39 -6.86 -6.15 3.02
N THR A 40 -7.00 -7.38 2.52
CA THR A 40 -8.30 -8.07 2.44
C THR A 40 -8.36 -9.35 3.27
N GLY A 41 -8.63 -10.48 2.65
CA GLY A 41 -8.66 -11.82 3.20
C GLY A 41 -8.44 -12.79 2.03
N GLY A 42 -8.73 -14.08 2.23
CA GLY A 42 -8.66 -15.05 1.13
C GLY A 42 -9.58 -14.64 -0.03
N THR A 43 -9.20 -15.02 -1.25
CA THR A 43 -9.90 -14.67 -2.50
C THR A 43 -11.34 -15.20 -2.58
N SER A 44 -11.66 -16.26 -1.83
CA SER A 44 -13.01 -16.82 -1.69
C SER A 44 -13.86 -16.12 -0.62
N GLY A 45 -13.27 -15.25 0.19
CA GLY A 45 -13.95 -14.51 1.26
C GLY A 45 -14.54 -13.19 0.80
N VAL A 46 -15.34 -12.57 1.66
CA VAL A 46 -16.07 -11.32 1.36
C VAL A 46 -15.14 -10.11 1.22
N TYR A 47 -14.04 -10.05 1.96
CA TYR A 47 -13.12 -8.90 1.93
C TYR A 47 -12.45 -8.69 0.57
N TYR A 48 -12.15 -9.77 -0.16
CA TYR A 48 -11.41 -9.66 -1.43
C TYR A 48 -12.19 -8.91 -2.52
N PRO A 49 -13.43 -9.29 -2.89
CA PRO A 49 -14.20 -8.54 -3.89
C PRO A 49 -14.55 -7.11 -3.42
N LEU A 50 -14.75 -6.89 -2.11
CA LEU A 50 -14.91 -5.53 -1.58
C LEU A 50 -13.64 -4.69 -1.76
N GLY A 51 -12.47 -5.29 -1.53
CA GLY A 51 -11.18 -4.62 -1.74
C GLY A 51 -10.93 -4.29 -3.21
N VAL A 52 -11.31 -5.17 -4.14
CA VAL A 52 -11.27 -4.90 -5.58
C VAL A 52 -12.17 -3.71 -5.95
N ALA A 53 -13.39 -3.67 -5.41
CA ALA A 53 -14.30 -2.55 -5.64
C ALA A 53 -13.74 -1.23 -5.08
N LEU A 54 -13.21 -1.22 -3.86
CA LEU A 54 -12.59 -0.04 -3.26
C LEU A 54 -11.35 0.41 -4.03
N SER A 55 -10.47 -0.52 -4.43
CA SER A 55 -9.29 -0.22 -5.24
C SER A 55 -9.66 0.49 -6.53
N LYS A 56 -10.73 0.05 -7.21
CA LYS A 56 -11.24 0.74 -8.40
C LYS A 56 -11.74 2.15 -8.07
N ILE A 57 -12.55 2.30 -7.02
CA ILE A 57 -13.05 3.61 -6.58
C ILE A 57 -11.89 4.56 -6.28
N TYR A 58 -10.86 4.10 -5.58
CA TYR A 58 -9.68 4.90 -5.25
C TYR A 58 -8.88 5.28 -6.49
N ALA A 59 -8.67 4.36 -7.43
CA ALA A 59 -7.98 4.66 -8.69
C ALA A 59 -8.73 5.72 -9.52
N ASP A 60 -10.07 5.65 -9.53
CA ASP A 60 -10.91 6.56 -10.31
C ASP A 60 -11.05 7.95 -9.67
N ASN A 61 -10.89 8.07 -8.34
CA ASN A 61 -11.24 9.28 -7.59
C ASN A 61 -10.09 9.93 -6.81
N ILE A 62 -8.95 9.28 -6.66
CA ILE A 62 -7.76 9.85 -5.99
C ILE A 62 -6.70 10.13 -7.07
N PRO A 63 -6.43 11.41 -7.40
CA PRO A 63 -5.43 11.76 -8.40
C PRO A 63 -4.07 11.17 -8.07
N ASP A 64 -3.40 10.63 -9.09
CA ASP A 64 -2.06 10.03 -9.00
C ASP A 64 -1.97 8.80 -8.07
N ALA A 65 -3.10 8.22 -7.65
CA ALA A 65 -3.09 7.04 -6.79
C ALA A 65 -2.78 5.75 -7.57
N ARG A 66 -1.86 4.95 -7.02
CA ARG A 66 -1.57 3.59 -7.47
C ARG A 66 -2.17 2.61 -6.48
N THR A 67 -3.26 1.98 -6.87
CA THR A 67 -4.00 1.08 -5.98
C THR A 67 -3.63 -0.37 -6.21
N SER A 68 -3.60 -1.17 -5.15
CA SER A 68 -3.45 -2.62 -5.22
C SER A 68 -4.37 -3.31 -4.22
N VAL A 69 -4.58 -4.61 -4.41
CA VAL A 69 -5.35 -5.45 -3.49
C VAL A 69 -4.46 -6.60 -3.05
N GLN A 70 -4.36 -6.82 -1.74
CA GLN A 70 -3.57 -7.89 -1.15
C GLN A 70 -4.48 -8.89 -0.45
N SER A 71 -4.41 -10.15 -0.87
CA SER A 71 -5.00 -11.28 -0.14
C SER A 71 -4.16 -11.58 1.10
N THR A 72 -4.81 -11.81 2.23
CA THR A 72 -4.18 -12.05 3.54
C THR A 72 -4.93 -13.14 4.32
N LYS A 73 -4.48 -13.44 5.54
CA LYS A 73 -5.21 -14.21 6.55
C LYS A 73 -6.26 -13.38 7.31
N ALA A 74 -6.69 -12.25 6.74
CA ALA A 74 -7.69 -11.33 7.26
C ALA A 74 -7.25 -10.56 8.52
N SER A 75 -8.17 -10.34 9.46
CA SER A 75 -8.13 -9.26 10.47
C SER A 75 -6.79 -9.14 11.21
N VAL A 76 -6.29 -10.21 11.82
CA VAL A 76 -5.04 -10.16 12.63
C VAL A 76 -3.83 -9.78 11.78
N GLU A 77 -3.70 -10.37 10.58
CA GLU A 77 -2.59 -10.04 9.68
C GLU A 77 -2.72 -8.59 9.16
N ASN A 78 -3.93 -8.18 8.77
CA ASN A 78 -4.19 -6.83 8.27
C ASN A 78 -3.80 -5.77 9.32
N LEU A 79 -4.24 -5.95 10.57
CA LEU A 79 -3.96 -5.00 11.65
C LEU A 79 -2.46 -4.89 11.93
N ASN A 80 -1.73 -6.01 11.93
CA ASN A 80 -0.27 -6.00 12.09
C ASN A 80 0.45 -5.31 10.90
N LEU A 81 0.00 -5.55 9.66
CA LEU A 81 0.53 -4.89 8.46
C LEU A 81 0.28 -3.38 8.49
N LEU A 82 -0.93 -2.95 8.87
CA LEU A 82 -1.26 -1.53 9.03
C LEU A 82 -0.41 -0.86 10.11
N GLN A 83 -0.23 -1.49 11.28
CA GLN A 83 0.65 -0.97 12.34
C GLN A 83 2.10 -0.80 11.85
N ALA A 84 2.55 -1.72 10.98
CA ALA A 84 3.89 -1.70 10.39
C ALA A 84 4.03 -0.75 9.19
N GLY A 85 2.97 -0.06 8.77
CA GLY A 85 2.97 0.80 7.56
C GLY A 85 3.14 0.00 6.26
N ARG A 86 2.70 -1.26 6.25
CA ARG A 86 2.79 -2.18 5.10
C ARG A 86 1.43 -2.36 4.43
N GLY A 87 0.71 -1.26 4.29
CA GLY A 87 -0.62 -1.15 3.71
C GLY A 87 -1.31 0.11 4.21
N GLU A 88 -2.17 0.69 3.39
CA GLU A 88 -2.79 1.99 3.68
C GLU A 88 -4.21 1.85 4.23
N ILE A 89 -4.90 0.77 3.87
CA ILE A 89 -6.24 0.47 4.37
C ILE A 89 -6.46 -1.04 4.42
N GLY A 90 -7.26 -1.50 5.38
CA GLY A 90 -7.57 -2.92 5.49
C GLY A 90 -8.88 -3.19 6.19
N PHE A 91 -9.43 -4.37 5.93
CA PHE A 91 -10.63 -4.86 6.60
C PHE A 91 -10.27 -5.59 7.90
N ALA A 92 -11.07 -5.41 8.94
CA ALA A 92 -10.93 -6.13 10.19
C ALA A 92 -12.29 -6.29 10.88
N LEU A 93 -12.43 -7.36 11.66
CA LEU A 93 -13.54 -7.51 12.59
C LEU A 93 -13.33 -6.64 13.82
N GLY A 94 -14.42 -6.14 14.41
CA GLY A 94 -14.36 -5.23 15.55
C GLY A 94 -13.76 -5.85 16.82
N ASP A 95 -13.98 -7.14 17.04
CA ASP A 95 -13.36 -7.92 18.12
C ASP A 95 -11.83 -7.94 17.99
N SER A 96 -11.32 -8.19 16.78
CA SER A 96 -9.90 -8.19 16.45
C SER A 96 -9.27 -6.81 16.67
N VAL A 97 -10.00 -5.73 16.34
CA VAL A 97 -9.55 -4.36 16.62
C VAL A 97 -9.46 -4.10 18.14
N GLY A 98 -10.44 -4.57 18.92
CA GLY A 98 -10.41 -4.48 20.38
C GLY A 98 -9.21 -5.20 20.99
N LEU A 99 -8.96 -6.44 20.57
CA LEU A 99 -7.80 -7.24 21.00
C LEU A 99 -6.47 -6.61 20.59
N ALA A 100 -6.38 -6.06 19.37
CA ALA A 100 -5.21 -5.33 18.89
C ALA A 100 -4.91 -4.08 19.73
N TRP A 101 -5.95 -3.32 20.10
CA TRP A 101 -5.80 -2.14 20.96
C TRP A 101 -5.38 -2.49 22.39
N ALA A 102 -5.83 -3.63 22.91
CA ALA A 102 -5.39 -4.17 24.19
C ALA A 102 -3.96 -4.75 24.14
N GLY A 103 -3.48 -5.13 22.94
CA GLY A 103 -2.18 -5.75 22.75
C GLY A 103 -2.16 -7.23 23.13
N ASP A 104 -3.26 -7.94 22.90
CA ASP A 104 -3.42 -9.34 23.26
C ASP A 104 -2.48 -10.25 22.45
N THR A 105 -1.56 -10.94 23.15
CA THR A 105 -0.58 -11.83 22.54
C THR A 105 -1.16 -13.17 22.09
N GLU A 106 -2.22 -13.64 22.75
CA GLU A 106 -2.91 -14.88 22.37
C GLU A 106 -3.69 -14.68 21.06
N ALA A 107 -4.19 -13.47 20.82
CA ALA A 107 -4.81 -13.06 19.57
C ALA A 107 -3.82 -12.83 18.41
N GLY A 108 -2.51 -12.98 18.65
CA GLY A 108 -1.47 -12.85 17.62
C GLY A 108 -0.89 -11.44 17.46
N PHE A 109 -1.05 -10.56 18.45
CA PHE A 109 -0.44 -9.24 18.45
C PHE A 109 0.83 -9.22 19.31
N LYS A 110 1.90 -8.56 18.84
CA LYS A 110 3.16 -8.45 19.63
C LYS A 110 3.08 -7.42 20.76
N GLY A 111 1.99 -6.68 20.83
CA GLY A 111 1.74 -5.58 21.74
C GLY A 111 0.61 -4.72 21.19
N LYS A 112 0.30 -3.64 21.91
CA LYS A 112 -0.77 -2.71 21.55
C LYS A 112 -0.53 -2.10 20.16
N LEU A 113 -1.55 -2.13 19.31
CA LEU A 113 -1.56 -1.47 18.00
C LEU A 113 -2.28 -0.12 18.11
N ASP A 114 -1.51 0.95 18.29
CA ASP A 114 -1.99 2.32 18.57
C ASP A 114 -1.98 3.28 17.36
N LYS A 115 -1.42 2.84 16.21
CA LYS A 115 -1.37 3.66 14.99
C LYS A 115 -2.62 3.52 14.13
N LEU A 116 -3.50 2.58 14.45
CA LEU A 116 -4.68 2.26 13.67
C LEU A 116 -5.78 3.32 13.81
N ARG A 117 -6.56 3.54 12.75
CA ARG A 117 -7.74 4.42 12.75
C ARG A 117 -8.91 3.69 12.10
N ALA A 118 -10.07 3.69 12.77
CA ALA A 118 -11.31 3.18 12.21
C ALA A 118 -11.91 4.22 11.26
N ILE A 119 -12.37 3.78 10.09
CA ILE A 119 -12.99 4.65 9.08
C ILE A 119 -14.51 4.48 9.09
N ALA A 120 -14.99 3.24 8.99
CA ALA A 120 -16.41 2.92 8.97
C ALA A 120 -16.67 1.48 9.40
N ALA A 121 -17.86 1.23 9.95
CA ALA A 121 -18.44 -0.11 10.01
C ALA A 121 -19.19 -0.37 8.69
N ILE A 122 -18.94 -1.52 8.07
CA ILE A 122 -19.39 -1.80 6.69
C ILE A 122 -20.53 -2.80 6.59
N TYR A 123 -20.58 -3.81 7.47
CA TYR A 123 -21.67 -4.79 7.57
C TYR A 123 -21.54 -5.62 8.88
N PRO A 124 -22.63 -6.21 9.39
CA PRO A 124 -22.55 -7.17 10.49
C PRO A 124 -22.01 -8.53 10.01
N ASN A 125 -20.99 -9.05 10.68
CA ASN A 125 -20.44 -10.38 10.40
C ASN A 125 -20.92 -11.38 11.45
N TYR A 126 -21.65 -12.42 11.03
CA TYR A 126 -22.18 -13.45 11.91
C TYR A 126 -21.33 -14.72 11.82
N VAL A 127 -21.09 -15.35 12.96
CA VAL A 127 -20.49 -16.69 13.01
C VAL A 127 -21.48 -17.69 12.42
N GLN A 128 -21.09 -18.31 11.31
CA GLN A 128 -21.87 -19.35 10.66
C GLN A 128 -21.29 -20.71 11.02
N ILE A 129 -22.10 -21.52 11.69
CA ILE A 129 -21.75 -22.90 12.05
C ILE A 129 -22.56 -23.81 11.14
N VAL A 130 -21.87 -24.50 10.23
CA VAL A 130 -22.47 -25.32 9.19
C VAL A 130 -22.10 -26.77 9.43
N ALA A 131 -23.08 -27.66 9.36
CA ALA A 131 -22.89 -29.09 9.42
C ALA A 131 -23.66 -29.76 8.28
N SER A 132 -23.10 -30.83 7.71
CA SER A 132 -23.80 -31.60 6.67
C SER A 132 -25.00 -32.32 7.29
N GLN A 133 -26.04 -32.56 6.49
CA GLN A 133 -27.21 -33.30 6.95
C GLN A 133 -26.83 -34.72 7.43
N GLU A 134 -25.90 -35.37 6.74
CA GLU A 134 -25.39 -36.71 7.05
C GLU A 134 -24.62 -36.78 8.38
N SER A 135 -24.08 -35.66 8.87
CA SER A 135 -23.35 -35.61 10.14
C SER A 135 -24.24 -35.85 11.36
N GLY A 136 -25.57 -35.66 11.22
CA GLY A 136 -26.52 -35.76 12.32
C GLY A 136 -26.39 -34.67 13.40
N ILE A 137 -25.55 -33.66 13.19
CA ILE A 137 -25.29 -32.56 14.13
C ILE A 137 -26.49 -31.62 14.17
N LYS A 138 -27.04 -31.36 15.37
CA LYS A 138 -28.21 -30.48 15.56
C LYS A 138 -27.96 -29.36 16.57
N THR A 139 -26.95 -29.54 17.42
CA THR A 139 -26.59 -28.60 18.49
C THR A 139 -25.08 -28.36 18.50
N LEU A 140 -24.65 -27.31 19.18
CA LEU A 140 -23.21 -27.02 19.35
C LEU A 140 -22.48 -28.13 20.12
N ALA A 141 -23.17 -28.80 21.05
CA ALA A 141 -22.57 -29.90 21.81
C ALA A 141 -22.20 -31.09 20.90
N ASP A 142 -22.96 -31.30 19.82
CA ASP A 142 -22.73 -32.39 18.87
C ASP A 142 -21.44 -32.21 18.06
N LEU A 143 -20.87 -31.00 18.04
CA LEU A 143 -19.57 -30.71 17.39
C LEU A 143 -18.38 -31.32 18.14
N LYS A 144 -18.56 -31.71 19.40
CA LYS A 144 -17.46 -32.22 20.22
C LYS A 144 -16.85 -33.48 19.58
N GLY A 145 -15.56 -33.40 19.25
CA GLY A 145 -14.82 -34.50 18.62
C GLY A 145 -15.10 -34.70 17.14
N LYS A 146 -15.82 -33.78 16.48
CA LYS A 146 -16.06 -33.77 15.03
C LYS A 146 -15.02 -32.90 14.31
N ARG A 147 -14.95 -33.02 12.99
CA ARG A 147 -14.15 -32.20 12.07
C ARG A 147 -15.04 -31.63 11.00
#